data_AF-A0A2N2DC39-F1
#
_entry.id   AF-A0A2N2DC39-F1
#
_cell.length_a   1.000
_cell.length_b   1.000
_cell.length_c   1.000
_cell.angle_alpha   90.00
_cell.angle_beta   90.00
_cell.angle_gamma   90.00
#
_symmetry.space_group_name_H-M   'P 1'
#
loop_
_entity.id
_entity.type
_entity.pdbx_description
1 polymer ?
#
loop_
_entity_poly.entity_id
_entity_poly.type
_entity_poly.pdbx_seq_one_letter_code
_entity_poly.pdbx_strand_id
1 'polypeptide(L)'
;MKLKEMYDLAVRKGIENDPRGKKEVDKILKKAQQSFEELKDDEKKEFDIEKLANPYSDTRILFGDPETEIKNVLSGIDIEVGEVLIGDRLREKGRQVDLLLAHHPEGKALVGLYDVMNMQSEILEIFGVPINIAEGIMASRISEVKRGLLPLNHNKAVDAARIFGIPMMCIHTPADNMVTTFLQNLINKKDPETVGDIIKILKEIPEYEEAVKIGAGPTIVVGDKKRKAGKVFVDMTGGTGGSEDAFSKLATAGVGTIVGMHIGEKHRKEAEKNHINVIIAGHMASDSLGMNLVLDEFAKQGVEIMTCAGLTRVAR
;
A
#
# COMPACT_ATOMS: atom_id res chain seq x y z
N MET A 1 22.81 -1.88 -7.89
CA MET A 1 22.38 -2.37 -6.56
C MET A 1 21.63 -3.67 -6.80
N LYS A 2 21.78 -4.66 -5.93
CA LYS A 2 21.17 -5.98 -6.16
C LYS A 2 19.66 -5.93 -5.93
N LEU A 3 18.92 -6.82 -6.61
CA LEU A 3 17.48 -6.97 -6.44
C LEU A 3 17.10 -7.22 -4.97
N LYS A 4 17.87 -8.06 -4.26
CA LYS A 4 17.69 -8.30 -2.81
C LYS A 4 17.85 -7.03 -1.98
N GLU A 5 18.86 -6.21 -2.27
CA GLU A 5 19.12 -4.96 -1.55
C GLU A 5 17.99 -3.96 -1.75
N MET A 6 17.42 -3.87 -2.97
CA MET A 6 16.24 -3.05 -3.25
C MET A 6 15.04 -3.48 -2.42
N TYR A 7 14.76 -4.80 -2.42
CA TYR A 7 13.66 -5.38 -1.68
C TYR A 7 13.80 -5.14 -0.16
N ASP A 8 14.97 -5.43 0.41
CA ASP A 8 15.23 -5.25 1.84
C ASP A 8 15.19 -3.76 2.25
N LEU A 9 15.65 -2.85 1.39
CA LEU A 9 15.52 -1.41 1.59
C LEU A 9 14.06 -0.97 1.61
N ALA A 10 13.23 -1.45 0.68
CA ALA A 10 11.81 -1.13 0.64
C ALA A 10 11.08 -1.62 1.90
N VAL A 11 11.29 -2.88 2.30
CA VAL A 11 10.71 -3.44 3.53
C VAL A 11 11.13 -2.61 4.74
N ARG A 12 12.42 -2.30 4.87
CA ARG A 12 12.92 -1.47 5.98
C ARG A 12 12.29 -0.09 6.01
N LYS A 13 12.12 0.57 4.86
CA LYS A 13 11.43 1.87 4.77
C LYS A 13 9.95 1.77 5.14
N GLY A 14 9.29 0.68 4.78
CA GLY A 14 7.93 0.36 5.23
C GLY A 14 7.82 0.23 6.74
N ILE A 15 8.77 -0.46 7.38
CA ILE A 15 8.82 -0.62 8.86
C ILE A 15 9.11 0.71 9.55
N GLU A 16 10.03 1.51 9.00
CA GLU A 16 10.34 2.86 9.51
C GLU A 16 9.10 3.79 9.51
N ASN A 17 8.15 3.56 8.59
CA ASN A 17 6.94 4.38 8.42
C ASN A 17 5.64 3.63 8.78
N ASP A 18 5.73 2.49 9.46
CA ASP A 18 4.54 1.74 9.85
C ASP A 18 3.73 2.55 10.89
N PRO A 19 2.43 2.83 10.67
CA PRO A 19 1.63 3.64 11.58
C PRO A 19 1.50 3.03 12.99
N ARG A 20 1.70 1.71 13.11
CA ARG A 20 1.71 1.01 14.41
C ARG A 20 3.01 1.20 15.18
N GLY A 21 4.05 1.66 14.50
CA GLY A 21 5.38 1.84 15.03
C GLY A 21 6.22 0.57 15.06
N LYS A 22 7.53 0.75 15.01
CA LYS A 22 8.53 -0.32 14.92
C LYS A 22 8.38 -1.41 16.00
N LYS A 23 8.02 -1.02 17.23
CA LYS A 23 7.87 -1.99 18.34
C LYS A 23 6.79 -3.04 18.07
N GLU A 24 5.71 -2.66 17.39
CA GLU A 24 4.64 -3.61 17.06
C GLU A 24 5.06 -4.55 15.94
N VAL A 25 5.72 -3.99 14.92
CA VAL A 25 6.32 -4.78 13.84
C VAL A 25 7.33 -5.80 14.37
N ASP A 26 8.21 -5.41 15.30
CA ASP A 26 9.18 -6.31 15.91
C ASP A 26 8.51 -7.48 16.67
N LYS A 27 7.35 -7.25 17.31
CA LYS A 27 6.58 -8.33 17.96
C LYS A 27 6.01 -9.30 16.94
N ILE A 28 5.50 -8.80 15.80
CA ILE A 28 4.95 -9.63 14.73
C ILE A 28 6.05 -10.55 14.16
N LEU A 29 7.22 -10.00 13.87
CA LEU A 29 8.37 -10.77 13.38
C LEU A 29 8.82 -11.82 14.41
N LYS A 30 8.89 -11.45 15.69
CA LYS A 30 9.22 -12.39 16.77
C LYS A 30 8.19 -13.52 16.88
N LYS A 31 6.90 -13.20 16.76
CA LYS A 31 5.82 -14.20 16.77
C LYS A 31 5.92 -15.13 15.57
N ALA A 32 6.23 -14.62 14.38
CA ALA A 32 6.46 -15.44 13.20
C ALA A 32 7.63 -16.41 13.38
N GLN A 33 8.73 -15.94 13.98
CA GLN A 33 9.88 -16.77 14.32
C GLN A 33 9.51 -17.89 15.31
N GLN A 34 8.79 -17.55 16.40
CA GLN A 34 8.32 -18.54 17.37
C GLN A 34 7.39 -19.57 16.73
N SER A 35 6.42 -19.13 15.93
CA SER A 35 5.52 -20.02 15.21
C SER A 35 6.29 -20.96 14.29
N PHE A 36 7.28 -20.47 13.54
CA PHE A 36 8.11 -21.30 12.67
C PHE A 36 8.92 -22.35 13.44
N GLU A 37 9.48 -22.00 14.60
CA GLU A 37 10.25 -22.92 15.44
C GLU A 37 9.40 -24.06 16.00
N GLU A 38 8.13 -23.77 16.33
CA GLU A 38 7.14 -24.71 16.84
C GLU A 38 6.55 -25.65 15.77
N LEU A 39 6.67 -25.32 14.48
CA LEU A 39 6.19 -26.17 13.39
C LEU A 39 6.96 -27.48 13.29
N LYS A 40 6.24 -28.54 12.91
CA LYS A 40 6.84 -29.83 12.54
C LYS A 40 7.56 -29.72 11.20
N ASP A 41 8.46 -30.66 10.92
CA ASP A 41 9.30 -30.64 9.72
C ASP A 41 8.52 -30.70 8.40
N ASP A 42 7.33 -31.30 8.39
CA ASP A 42 6.41 -31.32 7.26
C ASP A 42 5.73 -29.95 7.08
N GLU A 43 5.27 -29.32 8.15
CA GLU A 43 4.64 -28.00 8.14
C GLU A 43 5.63 -26.88 7.79
N LYS A 44 6.90 -27.02 8.19
CA LYS A 44 7.98 -26.07 7.84
C LYS A 44 8.20 -25.94 6.33
N LYS A 45 7.85 -26.96 5.54
CA LYS A 45 7.97 -26.92 4.07
C LYS A 45 6.92 -26.02 3.42
N GLU A 46 5.78 -25.83 4.08
CA GLU A 46 4.68 -24.99 3.60
C GLU A 46 4.77 -23.56 4.15
N PHE A 47 5.60 -23.33 5.16
CA PHE A 47 5.78 -22.03 5.77
C PHE A 47 6.44 -21.04 4.80
N ASP A 48 5.89 -19.83 4.73
CA ASP A 48 6.50 -18.74 3.98
C ASP A 48 7.67 -18.14 4.77
N ILE A 49 8.88 -18.64 4.52
CA ILE A 49 10.13 -18.19 5.18
C ILE A 49 10.32 -16.67 5.11
N GLU A 50 9.77 -16.02 4.08
CA GLU A 50 9.83 -14.57 3.94
C GLU A 50 9.19 -13.82 5.13
N LYS A 51 8.20 -14.42 5.80
CA LYS A 51 7.54 -13.85 6.99
C LYS A 51 8.48 -13.68 8.19
N LEU A 52 9.64 -14.33 8.19
CA LEU A 52 10.63 -14.19 9.26
C LEU A 52 11.37 -12.85 9.21
N ALA A 53 11.42 -12.21 8.03
CA ALA A 53 12.15 -10.96 7.82
C ALA A 53 11.26 -9.83 7.28
N ASN A 54 10.16 -10.15 6.60
CA ASN A 54 9.21 -9.19 6.05
C ASN A 54 7.82 -9.39 6.69
N PRO A 55 7.31 -8.41 7.46
CA PRO A 55 5.99 -8.49 8.08
C PRO A 55 4.84 -8.27 7.06
N TYR A 56 5.14 -7.87 5.83
CA TYR A 56 4.17 -7.49 4.81
C TYR A 56 4.09 -8.56 3.72
N SER A 57 3.03 -9.37 3.73
CA SER A 57 2.85 -10.50 2.81
C SER A 57 2.56 -10.11 1.36
N ASP A 58 2.17 -8.86 1.12
CA ASP A 58 1.81 -8.28 -0.18
C ASP A 58 2.97 -7.61 -0.92
N THR A 59 4.19 -7.77 -0.42
CA THR A 59 5.41 -7.19 -0.98
C THR A 59 6.43 -8.28 -1.19
N ARG A 60 6.81 -8.56 -2.44
CA ARG A 60 7.66 -9.72 -2.78
C ARG A 60 8.53 -9.43 -4.00
N ILE A 61 9.71 -10.04 -4.03
CA ILE A 61 10.34 -10.43 -5.29
C ILE A 61 9.48 -11.56 -5.88
N LEU A 62 8.90 -11.32 -7.04
CA LEU A 62 7.96 -12.24 -7.69
C LEU A 62 8.66 -13.19 -8.65
N PHE A 63 9.69 -12.69 -9.32
CA PHE A 63 10.54 -13.46 -10.22
C PHE A 63 11.91 -12.77 -10.39
N GLY A 64 12.97 -13.56 -10.56
CA GLY A 64 14.33 -13.08 -10.79
C GLY A 64 15.32 -13.63 -9.77
N ASP A 65 16.61 -13.56 -10.11
CA ASP A 65 17.69 -13.89 -9.18
C ASP A 65 17.90 -12.72 -8.21
N PRO A 66 17.81 -12.92 -6.87
CA PRO A 66 18.06 -11.87 -5.88
C PRO A 66 19.43 -11.18 -6.03
N GLU A 67 20.41 -11.86 -6.64
CA GLU A 67 21.76 -11.33 -6.87
C GLU A 67 21.89 -10.50 -8.16
N THR A 68 20.81 -10.37 -8.95
CA THR A 68 20.80 -9.56 -10.18
C THR A 68 21.10 -8.09 -9.87
N GLU A 69 22.09 -7.52 -10.57
CA GLU A 69 22.36 -6.09 -10.52
C GLU A 69 21.28 -5.30 -11.26
N ILE A 70 20.60 -4.42 -10.53
CA ILE A 70 19.55 -3.55 -11.06
C ILE A 70 20.12 -2.14 -11.21
N LYS A 71 20.01 -1.58 -12.43
CA LYS A 71 20.34 -0.19 -12.74
C LYS A 71 19.17 0.56 -13.36
N ASN A 72 18.30 -0.13 -14.09
CA ASN A 72 17.18 0.47 -14.81
C ASN A 72 15.88 -0.21 -14.42
N VAL A 73 14.95 0.55 -13.84
CA VAL A 73 13.66 0.06 -13.38
C VAL A 73 12.56 0.64 -14.27
N LEU A 74 11.65 -0.22 -14.73
CA LEU A 74 10.34 0.21 -15.23
C LEU A 74 9.32 0.01 -14.11
N SER A 75 8.85 1.09 -13.51
CA SER A 75 7.91 1.06 -12.38
C SER A 75 6.52 1.54 -12.76
N GLY A 76 5.48 0.93 -12.22
CA GLY A 76 4.10 1.31 -12.45
C GLY A 76 3.21 0.95 -11.27
N ILE A 77 1.98 1.48 -11.24
CA ILE A 77 1.03 1.09 -10.20
C ILE A 77 0.55 -0.33 -10.47
N ASP A 78 0.03 -0.55 -11.67
CA ASP A 78 -0.36 -1.87 -12.18
C ASP A 78 0.69 -2.35 -13.18
N ILE A 79 1.35 -3.48 -12.91
CA ILE A 79 2.23 -4.14 -13.88
C ILE A 79 1.61 -5.49 -14.21
N GLU A 80 0.71 -5.48 -15.19
CA GLU A 80 0.12 -6.70 -15.71
C GLU A 80 0.88 -7.18 -16.97
N VAL A 81 0.31 -8.14 -17.70
CA VAL A 81 0.92 -8.66 -18.94
C VAL A 81 1.19 -7.55 -19.96
N GLY A 82 0.35 -6.51 -20.04
CA GLY A 82 0.55 -5.39 -20.96
C GLY A 82 1.85 -4.64 -20.68
N GLU A 83 2.13 -4.36 -19.42
CA GLU A 83 3.32 -3.62 -18.98
C GLU A 83 4.58 -4.48 -19.07
N VAL A 84 4.45 -5.79 -18.83
CA VAL A 84 5.54 -6.74 -19.11
C VAL A 84 5.92 -6.68 -20.59
N LEU A 85 4.95 -6.68 -21.51
CA LEU A 85 5.20 -6.54 -22.94
C LEU A 85 5.81 -5.18 -23.29
N ILE A 86 5.41 -4.09 -22.63
CA ILE A 86 6.05 -2.78 -22.79
C ILE A 86 7.53 -2.87 -22.41
N GLY A 87 7.85 -3.46 -21.26
CA GLY A 87 9.23 -3.67 -20.81
C GLY A 87 10.06 -4.48 -21.80
N ASP A 88 9.52 -5.59 -22.29
CA ASP A 88 10.18 -6.41 -23.32
C ASP A 88 10.41 -5.63 -24.63
N ARG A 89 9.39 -4.88 -25.10
CA ARG A 89 9.51 -4.08 -26.32
C ARG A 89 10.54 -2.97 -26.16
N LEU A 90 10.69 -2.39 -24.98
CA LEU A 90 11.74 -1.40 -24.69
C LEU A 90 13.12 -2.04 -24.79
N ARG A 91 13.32 -3.25 -24.24
CA ARG A 91 14.55 -4.04 -24.39
C ARG A 91 14.87 -4.33 -25.85
N GLU A 92 13.88 -4.74 -26.63
CA GLU A 92 14.02 -4.95 -28.08
C GLU A 92 14.45 -3.67 -28.82
N LYS A 93 14.01 -2.49 -28.36
CA LYS A 93 14.42 -1.18 -28.91
C LYS A 93 15.77 -0.67 -28.38
N GLY A 94 16.49 -1.48 -27.61
CA GLY A 94 17.80 -1.13 -27.07
C GLY A 94 17.76 -0.28 -25.79
N ARG A 95 16.61 -0.12 -25.14
CA ARG A 95 16.55 0.45 -23.79
C ARG A 95 16.77 -0.65 -22.75
N GLN A 96 17.58 -0.38 -21.74
CA GLN A 96 17.77 -1.33 -20.65
C GLN A 96 16.57 -1.28 -19.69
N VAL A 97 16.08 -2.46 -19.32
CA VAL A 97 15.06 -2.67 -18.28
C VAL A 97 15.52 -3.90 -17.51
N ASP A 98 16.04 -3.69 -16.31
CA ASP A 98 16.61 -4.73 -15.46
C ASP A 98 15.56 -5.28 -14.47
N LEU A 99 14.52 -4.48 -14.18
CA LEU A 99 13.44 -4.83 -13.26
C LEU A 99 12.11 -4.20 -13.69
N LEU A 100 11.05 -4.99 -13.63
CA LEU A 100 9.67 -4.52 -13.58
C LEU A 100 9.25 -4.35 -12.11
N LEU A 101 8.83 -3.14 -11.73
CA LEU A 101 8.46 -2.81 -10.36
C LEU A 101 7.00 -2.36 -10.25
N ALA A 102 6.15 -3.25 -9.76
CA ALA A 102 4.74 -2.96 -9.48
C ALA A 102 4.55 -2.30 -8.12
N HIS A 103 3.50 -1.50 -7.98
CA HIS A 103 2.94 -1.17 -6.67
C HIS A 103 1.99 -2.27 -6.24
N HIS A 104 0.92 -2.52 -7.02
CA HIS A 104 -0.09 -3.48 -6.67
C HIS A 104 0.47 -4.92 -6.68
N PRO A 105 0.01 -5.78 -5.74
CA PRO A 105 0.54 -7.13 -5.60
C PRO A 105 0.16 -8.01 -6.79
N GLU A 106 1.12 -8.83 -7.21
CA GLU A 106 0.95 -9.90 -8.19
C GLU A 106 1.44 -11.23 -7.60
N GLY A 107 1.14 -12.36 -8.24
CA GLY A 107 1.67 -13.67 -7.85
C GLY A 107 1.47 -14.01 -6.38
N LYS A 108 2.56 -14.46 -5.74
CA LYS A 108 2.56 -14.84 -4.31
C LYS A 108 2.19 -13.68 -3.38
N ALA A 109 2.51 -12.44 -3.74
CA ALA A 109 2.15 -11.27 -2.96
C ALA A 109 0.63 -11.05 -2.95
N LEU A 110 -0.03 -11.21 -4.10
CA LEU A 110 -1.48 -11.10 -4.21
C LEU A 110 -2.21 -12.18 -3.38
N VAL A 111 -1.69 -13.42 -3.37
CA VAL A 111 -2.22 -14.48 -2.50
C VAL A 111 -2.16 -14.07 -1.03
N GLY A 112 -1.08 -13.39 -0.64
CA GLY A 112 -0.81 -12.93 0.72
C GLY A 112 -1.55 -11.66 1.13
N LEU A 113 -2.26 -10.97 0.24
CA LEU A 113 -2.84 -9.64 0.49
C LEU A 113 -3.80 -9.59 1.68
N TYR A 114 -4.56 -10.67 1.93
CA TYR A 114 -5.48 -10.68 3.07
C TYR A 114 -4.76 -10.69 4.43
N ASP A 115 -3.51 -11.14 4.49
CA ASP A 115 -2.79 -11.34 5.75
C ASP A 115 -2.27 -10.01 6.33
N VAL A 116 -1.90 -9.06 5.48
CA VAL A 116 -1.53 -7.69 5.92
C VAL A 116 -2.71 -6.94 6.52
N MET A 117 -3.95 -7.24 6.13
CA MET A 117 -5.15 -6.59 6.67
C MET A 117 -5.30 -6.75 8.20
N ASN A 118 -4.63 -7.73 8.82
CA ASN A 118 -4.59 -7.85 10.28
C ASN A 118 -4.09 -6.57 10.96
N MET A 119 -3.20 -5.81 10.30
CA MET A 119 -2.69 -4.54 10.83
C MET A 119 -3.75 -3.47 10.98
N GLN A 120 -4.86 -3.55 10.25
CA GLN A 120 -5.95 -2.58 10.36
C GLN A 120 -6.57 -2.59 11.75
N SER A 121 -6.59 -3.73 12.45
CA SER A 121 -7.14 -3.81 13.81
C SER A 121 -6.35 -2.92 14.77
N GLU A 122 -5.02 -2.94 14.67
CA GLU A 122 -4.10 -2.13 15.48
C GLU A 122 -4.14 -0.65 15.07
N ILE A 123 -4.33 -0.36 13.79
CA ILE A 123 -4.57 1.02 13.31
C ILE A 123 -5.87 1.57 13.89
N LEU A 124 -6.96 0.80 13.84
CA LEU A 124 -8.23 1.21 14.45
C LEU A 124 -8.10 1.46 15.96
N GLU A 125 -7.26 0.67 16.65
CA GLU A 125 -6.93 0.89 18.06
C GLU A 125 -6.26 2.24 18.30
N ILE A 126 -5.26 2.60 17.49
CA ILE A 126 -4.63 3.93 17.53
C ILE A 126 -5.65 5.05 17.37
N PHE A 127 -6.69 4.82 16.55
CA PHE A 127 -7.75 5.78 16.34
C PHE A 127 -8.84 5.77 17.42
N GLY A 128 -8.77 4.86 18.40
CA GLY A 128 -9.59 4.84 19.61
C GLY A 128 -10.65 3.74 19.65
N VAL A 129 -10.63 2.80 18.69
CA VAL A 129 -11.52 1.63 18.70
C VAL A 129 -10.91 0.55 19.60
N PRO A 130 -11.62 0.00 20.60
CA PRO A 130 -11.07 -1.09 21.42
C PRO A 130 -10.60 -2.28 20.58
N ILE A 131 -9.39 -2.80 20.87
CA ILE A 131 -8.74 -3.82 20.03
C ILE A 131 -9.60 -5.07 19.81
N ASN A 132 -10.30 -5.55 20.83
CA ASN A 132 -11.18 -6.72 20.72
C ASN A 132 -12.37 -6.49 19.77
N ILE A 133 -12.83 -5.25 19.62
CA ILE A 133 -13.88 -4.88 18.66
C ILE A 133 -13.28 -4.81 17.26
N ALA A 134 -12.11 -4.18 17.12
CA ALA A 134 -11.40 -4.03 15.85
C ALA A 134 -11.06 -5.41 15.24
N GLU A 135 -10.48 -6.32 16.04
CA GLU A 135 -10.20 -7.71 15.64
C GLU A 135 -11.48 -8.44 15.21
N GLY A 136 -12.58 -8.27 15.95
CA GLY A 136 -13.85 -8.92 15.67
C GLY A 136 -14.43 -8.54 14.30
N ILE A 137 -14.48 -7.24 13.98
CA ILE A 137 -15.01 -6.77 12.69
C ILE A 137 -14.05 -7.08 11.53
N MET A 138 -12.74 -7.03 11.78
CA MET A 138 -11.74 -7.31 10.75
C MET A 138 -11.66 -8.80 10.43
N ALA A 139 -11.82 -9.71 11.39
CA ALA A 139 -11.79 -11.15 11.13
C ALA A 139 -12.77 -11.59 10.03
N SER A 140 -14.01 -11.06 10.07
CA SER A 140 -15.02 -11.33 9.04
C SER A 140 -14.58 -10.80 7.67
N ARG A 141 -14.12 -9.54 7.64
CA ARG A 141 -13.69 -8.87 6.41
C ARG A 141 -12.47 -9.55 5.77
N ILE A 142 -11.48 -9.91 6.57
CA ILE A 142 -10.27 -10.63 6.12
C ILE A 142 -10.66 -11.96 5.51
N SER A 143 -11.59 -12.69 6.15
CA SER A 143 -12.11 -13.97 5.64
C SER A 143 -12.83 -13.81 4.28
N GLU A 144 -13.60 -12.74 4.11
CA GLU A 144 -14.24 -12.39 2.84
C GLU A 144 -13.21 -12.12 1.74
N VAL A 145 -12.24 -11.23 2.01
CA VAL A 145 -11.17 -10.88 1.06
C VAL A 145 -10.37 -12.13 0.68
N LYS A 146 -9.97 -12.95 1.65
CA LYS A 146 -9.27 -14.21 1.41
C LYS A 146 -10.02 -15.09 0.40
N ARG A 147 -11.34 -15.29 0.59
CA ARG A 147 -12.16 -16.08 -0.34
C ARG A 147 -12.27 -15.44 -1.73
N GLY A 148 -12.33 -14.11 -1.78
CA GLY A 148 -12.36 -13.35 -3.04
C GLY A 148 -11.07 -13.48 -3.87
N LEU A 149 -9.93 -13.72 -3.22
CA LEU A 149 -8.63 -13.92 -3.88
C LEU A 149 -8.45 -15.34 -4.42
N LEU A 150 -9.01 -16.36 -3.76
CA LEU A 150 -8.86 -17.78 -4.16
C LEU A 150 -9.07 -18.08 -5.66
N PRO A 151 -10.09 -17.54 -6.36
CA PRO A 151 -10.33 -17.89 -7.76
C PRO A 151 -9.45 -17.14 -8.77
N LEU A 152 -8.60 -16.21 -8.34
CA LEU A 152 -7.81 -15.37 -9.25
C LEU A 152 -6.68 -16.16 -9.92
N ASN A 153 -6.32 -15.76 -11.14
CA ASN A 153 -5.08 -16.20 -11.77
C ASN A 153 -3.92 -15.33 -11.29
N HIS A 154 -3.36 -15.70 -10.15
CA HIS A 154 -2.33 -14.93 -9.46
C HIS A 154 -1.04 -14.75 -10.26
N ASN A 155 -0.65 -15.72 -11.09
CA ASN A 155 0.69 -15.71 -11.72
C ASN A 155 0.71 -15.13 -13.14
N LYS A 156 -0.40 -14.59 -13.66
CA LYS A 156 -0.51 -14.17 -15.05
C LYS A 156 0.61 -13.22 -15.50
N ALA A 157 0.88 -12.16 -14.73
CA ALA A 157 1.95 -11.20 -15.03
C ALA A 157 3.35 -11.79 -14.75
N VAL A 158 3.49 -12.53 -13.65
CA VAL A 158 4.75 -13.17 -13.24
C VAL A 158 5.23 -14.20 -14.28
N ASP A 159 4.31 -14.97 -14.84
CA ASP A 159 4.59 -15.96 -15.89
C ASP A 159 5.03 -15.28 -17.18
N ALA A 160 4.41 -14.16 -17.55
CA ALA A 160 4.86 -13.37 -18.69
C ALA A 160 6.28 -12.82 -18.45
N ALA A 161 6.55 -12.24 -17.27
CA ALA A 161 7.87 -11.73 -16.92
C ALA A 161 8.94 -12.84 -16.98
N ARG A 162 8.58 -14.06 -16.54
CA ARG A 162 9.43 -15.26 -16.64
C ARG A 162 9.74 -15.65 -18.08
N ILE A 163 8.74 -15.64 -18.97
CA ILE A 163 8.92 -15.96 -20.39
C ILE A 163 9.92 -15.00 -21.05
N PHE A 164 9.82 -13.70 -20.76
CA PHE A 164 10.73 -12.69 -21.30
C PHE A 164 12.05 -12.55 -20.52
N GLY A 165 12.20 -13.29 -19.42
CA GLY A 165 13.38 -13.25 -18.58
C GLY A 165 13.65 -11.88 -17.98
N ILE A 166 12.61 -11.17 -17.55
CA ILE A 166 12.72 -9.86 -16.88
C ILE A 166 12.35 -10.04 -15.40
N PRO A 167 13.26 -9.75 -14.46
CA PRO A 167 12.92 -9.74 -13.03
C PRO A 167 11.69 -8.88 -12.72
N MET A 168 10.90 -9.30 -11.74
CA MET A 168 9.68 -8.63 -11.32
C MET A 168 9.57 -8.61 -9.80
N MET A 169 9.23 -7.45 -9.24
CA MET A 169 9.01 -7.22 -7.81
C MET A 169 7.78 -6.33 -7.62
N CYS A 170 7.07 -6.47 -6.51
CA CYS A 170 6.04 -5.51 -6.08
C CYS A 170 6.36 -4.92 -4.71
N ILE A 171 5.98 -3.65 -4.50
CA ILE A 171 6.09 -2.95 -3.21
C ILE A 171 4.74 -2.30 -2.91
N HIS A 172 3.96 -2.91 -2.02
CA HIS A 172 2.61 -2.49 -1.69
C HIS A 172 2.56 -1.83 -0.30
N THR A 173 2.24 -2.58 0.77
CA THR A 173 2.13 -2.02 2.13
C THR A 173 3.31 -1.11 2.56
N PRO A 174 4.58 -1.38 2.22
CA PRO A 174 5.66 -0.43 2.51
C PRO A 174 5.47 0.95 1.88
N ALA A 175 5.05 1.04 0.62
CA ALA A 175 4.74 2.30 -0.05
C ALA A 175 3.49 2.97 0.58
N ASP A 176 2.47 2.17 0.92
CA ASP A 176 1.25 2.64 1.59
C ASP A 176 1.53 3.23 2.97
N ASN A 177 2.41 2.58 3.75
CA ASN A 177 2.88 3.08 5.03
C ASN A 177 3.58 4.43 4.88
N MET A 178 4.41 4.58 3.84
CA MET A 178 5.10 5.85 3.57
C MET A 178 4.12 6.98 3.24
N VAL A 179 3.13 6.76 2.36
CA VAL A 179 2.13 7.80 2.07
C VAL A 179 1.21 8.08 3.26
N THR A 180 0.78 7.05 3.99
CA THR A 180 -0.04 7.20 5.20
C THR A 180 0.66 8.08 6.22
N THR A 181 1.91 7.76 6.55
CA THR A 181 2.70 8.51 7.53
C THR A 181 3.01 9.91 7.04
N PHE A 182 3.36 10.09 5.76
CA PHE A 182 3.62 11.40 5.18
C PHE A 182 2.40 12.32 5.30
N LEU A 183 1.22 11.85 4.88
CA LEU A 183 0.01 12.66 4.88
C LEU A 183 -0.54 12.88 6.29
N GLN A 184 -0.53 11.86 7.15
CA GLN A 184 -1.00 12.01 8.52
C GLN A 184 -0.14 13.06 9.25
N ASN A 185 1.18 13.03 9.08
CA ASN A 185 2.08 14.03 9.66
C ASN A 185 1.86 15.42 9.09
N LEU A 186 1.68 15.54 7.77
CA LEU A 186 1.43 16.83 7.11
C LEU A 186 0.12 17.45 7.58
N ILE A 187 -0.96 16.67 7.60
CA ILE A 187 -2.30 17.11 8.03
C ILE A 187 -2.27 17.49 9.51
N ASN A 188 -1.70 16.65 10.38
CA ASN A 188 -1.57 16.97 11.81
C ASN A 188 -0.75 18.25 12.04
N LYS A 189 0.34 18.45 11.29
CA LYS A 189 1.17 19.65 11.39
C LYS A 189 0.46 20.92 10.93
N LYS A 190 -0.37 20.82 9.88
CA LYS A 190 -1.13 21.94 9.32
C LYS A 190 -2.39 22.26 10.14
N ASP A 191 -2.87 21.31 10.95
CA ASP A 191 -4.03 21.43 11.84
C ASP A 191 -5.25 22.10 11.16
N PRO A 192 -5.79 21.49 10.09
CA PRO A 192 -6.85 22.11 9.29
C PRO A 192 -8.15 22.24 10.08
N GLU A 193 -8.74 23.44 10.05
CA GLU A 193 -10.01 23.70 10.72
C GLU A 193 -11.20 23.04 10.01
N THR A 194 -11.18 23.02 8.67
CA THR A 194 -12.29 22.53 7.84
C THR A 194 -11.89 21.39 6.90
N VAL A 195 -12.87 20.62 6.46
CA VAL A 195 -12.72 19.61 5.39
C VAL A 195 -12.18 20.26 4.11
N GLY A 196 -12.58 21.51 3.82
CA GLY A 196 -12.06 22.27 2.69
C GLY A 196 -10.57 22.59 2.79
N ASP A 197 -10.03 22.78 3.99
CA ASP A 197 -8.61 23.03 4.18
C ASP A 197 -7.77 21.78 3.96
N ILE A 198 -8.29 20.59 4.32
CA ILE A 198 -7.64 19.31 3.96
C ILE A 198 -7.51 19.19 2.44
N ILE A 199 -8.57 19.51 1.68
CA ILE A 199 -8.51 19.50 0.20
C ILE A 199 -7.45 20.46 -0.33
N LYS A 200 -7.30 21.66 0.26
CA LYS A 200 -6.24 22.60 -0.13
C LYS A 200 -4.85 22.02 0.15
N ILE A 201 -4.64 21.45 1.35
CA ILE A 201 -3.37 20.81 1.73
C ILE A 201 -3.00 19.70 0.75
N LEU A 202 -3.95 18.82 0.41
CA LEU A 202 -3.69 17.74 -0.56
C LEU A 202 -3.29 18.31 -1.93
N LYS A 203 -3.96 19.35 -2.40
CA LYS A 203 -3.65 19.99 -3.69
C LYS A 203 -2.33 20.76 -3.74
N GLU A 204 -1.66 20.99 -2.61
CA GLU A 204 -0.29 21.53 -2.57
C GLU A 204 0.77 20.46 -2.92
N ILE A 205 0.40 19.17 -2.92
CA ILE A 205 1.31 18.07 -3.19
C ILE A 205 1.31 17.77 -4.70
N PRO A 206 2.48 17.67 -5.35
CA PRO A 206 2.58 17.52 -6.80
C PRO A 206 1.77 16.36 -7.42
N GLU A 207 1.74 15.17 -6.81
CA GLU A 207 0.99 14.03 -7.33
C GLU A 207 -0.51 14.30 -7.38
N TYR A 208 -1.05 14.95 -6.34
CA TYR A 208 -2.46 15.34 -6.31
C TYR A 208 -2.75 16.54 -7.21
N GLU A 209 -1.79 17.46 -7.40
CA GLU A 209 -1.90 18.54 -8.37
C GLU A 209 -2.01 17.99 -9.80
N GLU A 210 -1.15 17.05 -10.19
CA GLU A 210 -1.24 16.37 -11.49
C GLU A 210 -2.56 15.63 -11.65
N ALA A 211 -3.04 14.94 -10.60
CA ALA A 211 -4.33 14.29 -10.62
C ALA A 211 -5.50 15.26 -10.84
N VAL A 212 -5.44 16.48 -10.30
CA VAL A 212 -6.44 17.52 -10.56
C VAL A 212 -6.51 17.88 -12.05
N LYS A 213 -5.38 17.93 -12.76
CA LYS A 213 -5.32 18.31 -14.19
C LYS A 213 -6.07 17.34 -15.10
N ILE A 214 -6.18 16.08 -14.70
CA ILE A 214 -6.91 15.03 -15.43
C ILE A 214 -8.30 14.72 -14.83
N GLY A 215 -8.74 15.50 -13.82
CA GLY A 215 -10.04 15.32 -13.17
C GLY A 215 -10.11 14.19 -12.14
N ALA A 216 -8.97 13.65 -11.71
CA ALA A 216 -8.85 12.57 -10.72
C ALA A 216 -8.34 13.05 -9.35
N GLY A 217 -8.44 14.36 -9.08
CA GLY A 217 -7.91 14.96 -7.85
C GLY A 217 -8.78 14.76 -6.60
N PRO A 218 -8.32 15.27 -5.44
CA PRO A 218 -9.01 15.11 -4.16
C PRO A 218 -10.47 15.58 -4.17
N THR A 219 -11.38 14.71 -3.74
CA THR A 219 -12.83 14.90 -3.81
C THR A 219 -13.51 14.56 -2.48
N ILE A 220 -14.45 15.41 -2.05
CA ILE A 220 -15.31 15.12 -0.89
C ILE A 220 -16.49 14.27 -1.36
N VAL A 221 -16.61 13.06 -0.84
CA VAL A 221 -17.69 12.12 -1.21
C VAL A 221 -18.76 11.97 -0.13
N VAL A 222 -18.43 12.37 1.10
CA VAL A 222 -19.38 12.52 2.22
C VAL A 222 -19.01 13.78 2.99
N GLY A 223 -20.01 14.62 3.28
CA GLY A 223 -19.84 15.90 3.96
C GLY A 223 -19.71 17.08 2.99
N ASP A 224 -19.20 18.20 3.50
CA ASP A 224 -19.04 19.42 2.71
C ASP A 224 -17.82 20.22 3.18
N LYS A 225 -17.31 21.09 2.28
CA LYS A 225 -16.08 21.86 2.50
C LYS A 225 -16.12 22.80 3.71
N LYS A 226 -17.30 23.18 4.22
CA LYS A 226 -17.46 24.12 5.33
C LYS A 226 -17.50 23.43 6.69
N ARG A 227 -17.69 22.09 6.72
CA ARG A 227 -17.68 21.33 7.97
C ARG A 227 -16.31 21.38 8.63
N LYS A 228 -16.32 21.33 9.96
CA LYS A 228 -15.12 21.13 10.78
C LYS A 228 -14.49 19.78 10.44
N ALA A 229 -13.17 19.74 10.35
CA ALA A 229 -12.44 18.51 10.05
C ALA A 229 -12.55 17.49 11.21
N GLY A 230 -12.48 17.96 12.45
CA GLY A 230 -12.38 17.08 13.62
C GLY A 230 -11.07 16.26 13.60
N LYS A 231 -11.04 15.12 14.30
CA LYS A 231 -9.90 14.20 14.24
C LYS A 231 -9.85 13.58 12.84
N VAL A 232 -8.73 13.76 12.13
CA VAL A 232 -8.50 13.23 10.79
C VAL A 232 -7.79 11.89 10.85
N PHE A 233 -8.36 10.88 10.21
CA PHE A 233 -7.74 9.59 9.98
C PHE A 233 -7.35 9.46 8.50
N VAL A 234 -6.05 9.31 8.23
CA VAL A 234 -5.55 8.93 6.90
C VAL A 234 -5.58 7.41 6.76
N ASP A 235 -6.50 6.89 5.94
CA ASP A 235 -6.76 5.47 5.72
C ASP A 235 -6.24 5.06 4.33
N MET A 236 -4.94 4.74 4.27
CA MET A 236 -4.22 4.47 3.03
C MET A 236 -3.35 3.21 3.10
N THR A 237 -3.40 2.45 4.20
CA THR A 237 -2.57 1.24 4.37
C THR A 237 -3.36 0.12 5.04
N GLY A 238 -2.82 -1.08 5.00
CA GLY A 238 -3.47 -2.30 5.48
C GLY A 238 -3.99 -3.21 4.37
N GLY A 239 -3.40 -3.13 3.17
CA GLY A 239 -3.65 -4.05 2.06
C GLY A 239 -4.85 -3.70 1.18
N THR A 240 -6.05 -3.57 1.75
CA THR A 240 -7.24 -3.17 0.97
C THR A 240 -8.35 -2.63 1.87
N GLY A 241 -9.50 -2.26 1.31
CA GLY A 241 -10.62 -1.69 2.06
C GLY A 241 -11.08 -2.55 3.25
N GLY A 242 -11.10 -1.93 4.44
CA GLY A 242 -11.50 -2.54 5.71
C GLY A 242 -13.00 -2.85 5.84
N SER A 243 -13.45 -3.13 7.07
CA SER A 243 -14.85 -3.44 7.34
C SER A 243 -15.74 -2.19 7.30
N GLU A 244 -16.93 -2.30 6.70
CA GLU A 244 -17.94 -1.22 6.73
C GLU A 244 -18.42 -0.91 8.16
N ASP A 245 -18.33 -1.88 9.07
CA ASP A 245 -18.69 -1.70 10.48
C ASP A 245 -17.74 -0.74 11.21
N ALA A 246 -16.53 -0.52 10.68
CA ALA A 246 -15.52 0.34 11.29
C ALA A 246 -16.00 1.80 11.41
N PHE A 247 -16.81 2.29 10.48
CA PHE A 247 -17.27 3.69 10.46
C PHE A 247 -18.07 4.05 11.72
N SER A 248 -18.95 3.17 12.19
CA SER A 248 -19.71 3.41 13.43
C SER A 248 -18.80 3.50 14.67
N LYS A 249 -17.73 2.69 14.69
CA LYS A 249 -16.77 2.63 15.80
C LYS A 249 -15.84 3.85 15.79
N LEU A 250 -15.36 4.22 14.60
CA LEU A 250 -14.55 5.42 14.39
C LEU A 250 -15.30 6.71 14.76
N ALA A 251 -16.58 6.81 14.40
CA ALA A 251 -17.43 7.94 14.80
C ALA A 251 -17.54 8.03 16.34
N THR A 252 -17.76 6.89 17.00
CA THR A 252 -17.81 6.81 18.47
C THR A 252 -16.47 7.20 19.11
N ALA A 253 -15.35 6.83 18.48
CA ALA A 253 -14.00 7.18 18.90
C ALA A 253 -13.61 8.65 18.58
N GLY A 254 -14.52 9.42 17.98
CA GLY A 254 -14.34 10.85 17.73
C GLY A 254 -13.64 11.19 16.41
N VAL A 255 -13.49 10.24 15.49
CA VAL A 255 -13.00 10.53 14.13
C VAL A 255 -14.04 11.36 13.38
N GLY A 256 -13.65 12.55 12.94
CA GLY A 256 -14.52 13.48 12.21
C GLY A 256 -14.35 13.41 10.70
N THR A 257 -13.16 13.06 10.21
CA THR A 257 -12.86 12.97 8.78
C THR A 257 -11.96 11.79 8.48
N ILE A 258 -12.27 11.04 7.43
CA ILE A 258 -11.40 10.01 6.85
C ILE A 258 -10.88 10.53 5.51
N VAL A 259 -9.57 10.41 5.30
CA VAL A 259 -8.91 10.67 4.02
C VAL A 259 -8.41 9.33 3.49
N GLY A 260 -9.02 8.83 2.42
CA GLY A 260 -8.67 7.54 1.81
C GLY A 260 -8.38 7.64 0.31
N MET A 261 -7.99 6.51 -0.27
CA MET A 261 -7.68 6.40 -1.70
C MET A 261 -8.90 6.09 -2.57
N HIS A 262 -9.84 5.33 -2.00
CA HIS A 262 -11.08 4.89 -2.64
C HIS A 262 -12.13 4.55 -1.57
N ILE A 263 -13.40 4.47 -1.93
CA ILE A 263 -14.46 3.99 -1.03
C ILE A 263 -15.56 3.28 -1.81
N GLY A 264 -15.98 2.10 -1.33
CA GLY A 264 -17.13 1.40 -1.88
C GLY A 264 -18.46 2.01 -1.43
N GLU A 265 -19.54 1.79 -2.18
CA GLU A 265 -20.84 2.44 -1.88
C GLU A 265 -21.40 2.04 -0.50
N LYS A 266 -21.15 0.81 -0.03
CA LYS A 266 -21.58 0.41 1.32
C LYS A 266 -20.84 1.17 2.41
N HIS A 267 -19.51 1.25 2.32
CA HIS A 267 -18.66 2.05 3.22
C HIS A 267 -19.04 3.53 3.18
N ARG A 268 -19.32 4.10 1.99
CA ARG A 268 -19.77 5.50 1.83
C ARG A 268 -21.08 5.74 2.60
N LYS A 269 -22.05 4.84 2.47
CA LYS A 269 -23.34 4.93 3.18
C LYS A 269 -23.16 4.83 4.70
N GLU A 270 -22.31 3.94 5.19
CA GLU A 270 -22.03 3.87 6.63
C GLU A 270 -21.29 5.12 7.13
N ALA A 271 -20.36 5.69 6.35
CA ALA A 271 -19.76 6.98 6.70
C ALA A 271 -20.79 8.11 6.83
N GLU A 272 -21.69 8.21 5.84
CA GLU A 272 -22.77 9.21 5.80
C GLU A 272 -23.74 9.05 6.99
N LYS A 273 -24.17 7.82 7.26
CA LYS A 273 -25.05 7.47 8.37
C LYS A 273 -24.43 7.78 9.74
N ASN A 274 -23.11 7.65 9.87
CA ASN A 274 -22.37 7.93 11.10
C ASN A 274 -21.76 9.35 11.12
N HIS A 275 -22.15 10.22 10.18
CA HIS A 275 -21.72 11.62 10.09
C HIS A 275 -20.20 11.85 9.98
N ILE A 276 -19.47 10.87 9.46
CA ILE A 276 -18.05 11.00 9.16
C ILE A 276 -17.89 11.67 7.79
N ASN A 277 -17.05 12.71 7.71
CA ASN A 277 -16.67 13.27 6.41
C ASN A 277 -15.69 12.34 5.71
N VAL A 278 -15.79 12.21 4.40
CA VAL A 278 -14.87 11.36 3.62
C VAL A 278 -14.31 12.15 2.45
N ILE A 279 -12.98 12.20 2.41
CA ILE A 279 -12.20 12.71 1.27
C ILE A 279 -11.56 11.51 0.58
N ILE A 280 -11.77 11.41 -0.72
CA ILE A 280 -11.02 10.52 -1.59
C ILE A 280 -9.91 11.36 -2.23
N ALA A 281 -8.67 11.13 -1.81
CA ALA A 281 -7.51 11.90 -2.26
C ALA A 281 -7.15 11.62 -3.74
N GLY A 282 -7.53 10.44 -4.24
CA GLY A 282 -7.21 9.93 -5.56
C GLY A 282 -6.27 8.73 -5.44
N HIS A 283 -6.66 7.59 -5.99
CA HIS A 283 -5.95 6.30 -5.84
C HIS A 283 -4.56 6.37 -6.45
N MET A 284 -4.45 6.52 -7.77
CA MET A 284 -3.15 6.59 -8.47
C MET A 284 -2.21 7.66 -7.93
N ALA A 285 -2.75 8.80 -7.48
CA ALA A 285 -1.95 9.89 -6.92
C ALA A 285 -1.37 9.54 -5.55
N SER A 286 -2.14 8.85 -4.71
CA SER A 286 -1.70 8.40 -3.39
C SER A 286 -0.65 7.30 -3.51
N ASP A 287 -0.89 6.30 -4.37
CA ASP A 287 0.08 5.24 -4.65
C ASP A 287 1.35 5.82 -5.27
N SER A 288 1.20 6.78 -6.19
CA SER A 288 2.36 7.48 -6.79
C SER A 288 3.19 8.19 -5.74
N LEU A 289 2.55 8.85 -4.77
CA LEU A 289 3.25 9.52 -3.67
C LEU A 289 4.01 8.51 -2.81
N GLY A 290 3.37 7.41 -2.40
CA GLY A 290 4.01 6.34 -1.63
C GLY A 290 5.20 5.72 -2.38
N MET A 291 4.99 5.38 -3.65
CA MET A 291 6.01 4.84 -4.53
C MET A 291 7.16 5.83 -4.76
N ASN A 292 6.88 7.12 -4.99
CA ASN A 292 7.92 8.13 -5.17
C ASN A 292 8.87 8.20 -3.98
N LEU A 293 8.34 8.15 -2.76
CA LEU A 293 9.16 8.14 -1.54
C LEU A 293 10.10 6.92 -1.46
N VAL A 294 9.69 5.77 -1.96
CA VAL A 294 10.55 4.57 -2.08
C VAL A 294 11.55 4.72 -3.23
N LEU A 295 11.08 5.14 -4.41
CA LEU A 295 11.88 5.27 -5.62
C LEU A 295 12.99 6.32 -5.47
N ASP A 296 12.78 7.37 -4.67
CA ASP A 296 13.80 8.35 -4.31
C ASP A 296 14.98 7.68 -3.57
N GLU A 297 14.72 6.67 -2.72
CA GLU A 297 15.77 5.91 -2.04
C GLU A 297 16.59 5.04 -3.00
N PHE A 298 15.95 4.48 -4.04
CA PHE A 298 16.65 3.74 -5.10
C PHE A 298 17.46 4.67 -6.01
N ALA A 299 16.90 5.82 -6.38
CA ALA A 299 17.56 6.82 -7.21
C ALA A 299 18.83 7.37 -6.54
N LYS A 300 18.82 7.55 -5.20
CA LYS A 300 20.01 7.93 -4.41
C LYS A 300 21.16 6.91 -4.52
N GLN A 301 20.85 5.65 -4.85
CA GLN A 301 21.84 4.58 -5.09
C GLN A 301 22.23 4.46 -6.56
N GLY A 302 21.81 5.39 -7.42
CA GLY A 302 22.17 5.42 -8.84
C GLY A 302 21.27 4.57 -9.74
N VAL A 303 20.08 4.17 -9.28
CA VAL A 303 19.09 3.47 -10.12
C VAL A 303 18.32 4.48 -10.96
N GLU A 304 18.27 4.26 -12.27
CA GLU A 304 17.44 5.00 -13.21
C GLU A 304 16.00 4.48 -13.19
N ILE A 305 15.05 5.40 -13.03
CA ILE A 305 13.62 5.08 -12.89
C ILE A 305 12.86 5.57 -14.12
N MET A 306 12.25 4.64 -14.84
CA MET A 306 11.23 4.90 -15.85
C MET A 306 9.86 4.54 -15.27
N THR A 307 8.84 5.36 -15.51
CA THR A 307 7.49 5.08 -15.00
C THR A 307 6.46 4.80 -16.09
N CYS A 308 5.47 3.98 -15.77
CA CYS A 308 4.32 3.66 -16.60
C CYS A 308 3.06 3.39 -15.74
N ALA A 309 1.96 2.99 -16.39
CA ALA A 309 0.76 2.43 -15.75
C ALA A 309 0.30 3.16 -14.47
N GLY A 310 -0.06 4.44 -14.63
CA GLY A 310 -0.63 5.26 -13.56
C GLY A 310 0.39 5.93 -12.62
N LEU A 311 1.66 5.50 -12.63
CA LEU A 311 2.67 6.06 -11.74
C LEU A 311 3.18 7.42 -12.24
N THR A 312 2.85 8.48 -11.49
CA THR A 312 3.31 9.85 -11.74
C THR A 312 4.59 10.12 -10.96
N ARG A 313 5.74 10.17 -11.65
CA ARG A 313 7.04 10.36 -11.02
C ARG A 313 7.24 11.81 -10.54
N VAL A 314 7.52 11.96 -9.25
CA VAL A 314 7.94 13.23 -8.63
C VAL A 314 9.15 12.98 -7.75
N ALA A 315 10.32 13.45 -8.18
CA ALA A 315 11.59 13.27 -7.45
C ALA A 315 11.75 14.30 -6.32
N ARG A 316 12.24 13.87 -5.16
CA ARG A 316 12.45 14.71 -3.97
C ARG A 316 13.78 14.49 -3.27
#